data_AF-A0A371SAQ8-F1
#
_entry.id   AF-A0A371SAQ8-F1
#
_cell.length_a   1.000
_cell.length_b   1.000
_cell.length_c   1.000
_cell.angle_alpha   90.00
_cell.angle_beta   90.00
_cell.angle_gamma   90.00
#
_symmetry.space_group_name_H-M   'P 1'
#
loop_
_entity.id
_entity.type
_entity.pdbx_description
1 polymer ?
#
loop_
_entity_poly.entity_id
_entity_poly.type
_entity_poly.pdbx_seq_one_letter_code
_entity_poly.pdbx_strand_id
1 'polypeptide(L)' 'MLTKIKALPQKKAFLIGFSLIFISPILLLLFTLFFNMGIWIFTIIQGIIWCFAFLFILSAADKRHSRTK' A
#
# COMPACT_ATOMS: atom_id res chain seq x y z
N MET A 1 7.59 9.86 -10.15
CA MET A 1 6.78 8.74 -9.59
C MET A 1 5.37 9.16 -9.20
N LEU A 2 5.20 10.25 -8.44
CA LEU A 2 3.90 10.80 -8.06
C LEU A 2 2.94 11.06 -9.24
N THR A 3 3.44 11.54 -10.37
CA THR A 3 2.66 11.72 -11.61
C THR A 3 2.12 10.40 -12.17
N LYS A 4 2.86 9.30 -12.02
CA LYS A 4 2.42 7.96 -12.45
C LYS A 4 1.37 7.38 -11.50
N ILE A 5 1.50 7.62 -10.20
CA ILE A 5 0.48 7.26 -9.20
C ILE A 5 -0.81 8.05 -9.47
N LYS A 6 -0.68 9.35 -9.76
CA LYS A 6 -1.79 10.20 -10.22
C LYS A 6 -2.30 9.87 -11.62
N ALA A 7 -1.66 9.03 -12.41
CA ALA A 7 -2.22 8.56 -13.69
C ALA A 7 -3.23 7.41 -13.47
N LEU A 8 -3.14 6.69 -12.36
CA LEU A 8 -3.98 5.51 -12.11
C LEU A 8 -5.45 5.88 -11.88
N PRO A 9 -6.42 5.12 -12.42
CA PRO A 9 -7.83 5.34 -12.15
C PRO A 9 -8.11 5.29 -10.65
N GLN A 10 -8.93 6.20 -10.15
CA GLN A 10 -9.18 6.37 -8.71
C GLN A 10 -9.56 5.06 -8.02
N LYS A 11 -10.50 4.31 -8.61
CA LYS A 11 -10.95 3.01 -8.08
C LYS A 11 -9.82 1.98 -8.04
N LYS A 12 -8.94 1.96 -9.04
CA LYS A 12 -7.80 1.04 -9.09
C LYS A 12 -6.73 1.43 -8.06
N ALA A 13 -6.39 2.71 -7.94
CA ALA A 13 -5.42 3.19 -6.95
C ALA A 13 -5.87 2.88 -5.52
N PHE A 14 -7.15 3.11 -5.20
CA PHE A 14 -7.72 2.75 -3.90
C PHE A 14 -7.68 1.24 -3.66
N LEU A 15 -8.10 0.42 -4.65
CA LEU A 15 -8.14 -1.03 -4.51
C LEU A 15 -6.73 -1.63 -4.37
N ILE A 16 -5.73 -1.07 -5.06
CA ILE A 16 -4.31 -1.45 -4.90
C ILE A 16 -3.81 -1.09 -3.50
N GLY A 17 -4.04 0.13 -3.02
CA GLY A 17 -3.62 0.54 -1.67
C GLY A 17 -4.30 -0.29 -0.57
N PHE A 18 -5.60 -0.55 -0.71
CA PHE A 18 -6.38 -1.36 0.23
C PHE A 18 -5.92 -2.82 0.24
N SER A 19 -5.72 -3.40 -0.96
CA SER A 19 -5.17 -4.74 -1.12
C SER A 19 -3.79 -4.86 -0.47
N LEU A 20 -2.91 -3.86 -0.66
CA LEU A 20 -1.59 -3.83 -0.02
C LEU A 20 -1.70 -3.85 1.51
N ILE A 21 -2.65 -3.13 2.11
CA ILE A 21 -2.81 -3.10 3.58
C ILE A 21 -3.26 -4.46 4.12
N PHE A 22 -4.15 -5.16 3.43
CA PHE A 22 -4.71 -6.43 3.91
C PHE A 22 -3.85 -7.64 3.54
N ILE A 23 -3.33 -7.70 2.30
CA ILE A 23 -2.57 -8.84 1.80
C ILE A 23 -1.14 -8.84 2.33
N SER A 24 -0.51 -7.68 2.50
CA SER A 24 0.88 -7.60 2.96
C SER A 24 1.14 -8.25 4.32
N PRO A 25 0.36 -7.99 5.39
CA PRO A 25 0.60 -8.63 6.68
C PRO A 25 0.36 -10.14 6.63
N ILE A 26 -0.60 -10.61 5.82
CA ILE A 26 -0.86 -12.04 5.60
C ILE A 26 0.36 -12.70 4.94
N LEU A 27 0.88 -12.08 3.87
CA LEU A 27 2.03 -12.59 3.13
C LEU A 27 3.30 -12.61 3.98
N LEU A 28 3.53 -11.56 4.77
CA LEU A 28 4.67 -11.49 5.68
C LEU A 28 4.57 -12.50 6.83
N LEU A 29 3.37 -12.77 7.32
CA LEU A 29 3.12 -13.81 8.33
C LEU A 29 3.40 -15.22 7.79
N LEU A 30 3.04 -15.49 6.53
CA LEU A 30 3.46 -16.71 5.83
C LEU A 30 4.98 -16.79 5.74
N PHE A 31 5.64 -15.69 5.37
CA PHE A 31 7.10 -15.66 5.26
C PHE A 31 7.81 -15.92 6.59
N THR A 32 7.34 -15.34 7.70
CA THR A 32 7.93 -15.61 9.03
C THR A 32 7.72 -17.04 9.51
N LEU A 33 6.66 -17.73 9.07
CA LEU A 33 6.45 -19.16 9.36
C LEU A 33 7.40 -20.08 8.58
N PHE A 34 7.67 -19.78 7.30
CA PHE A 34 8.53 -20.62 6.45
C PHE A 34 10.01 -20.27 6.55
N PHE A 35 10.33 -19.01 6.78
CA PHE A 35 11.67 -18.49 6.92
C PHE A 35 11.72 -17.77 8.26
N ASN A 36 12.62 -18.19 9.16
CA ASN A 36 12.81 -17.58 10.47
C ASN A 36 13.30 -16.11 10.33
N MET A 37 12.39 -15.21 9.97
CA MET A 37 12.64 -13.80 9.74
C MET A 37 12.63 -13.06 11.07
N GLY A 38 13.69 -12.31 11.35
CA GLY A 38 13.78 -11.46 12.53
C GLY A 38 12.72 -10.36 12.53
N ILE A 39 12.19 -10.05 13.71
CA ILE A 39 11.13 -9.04 13.94
C ILE A 39 11.48 -7.67 13.34
N TRP A 40 12.75 -7.29 13.35
CA TRP A 40 13.23 -6.02 12.81
C TRP A 40 13.08 -5.94 11.29
N ILE A 41 13.39 -7.02 10.58
CA ILE A 41 13.27 -7.09 9.12
C ILE A 41 11.79 -7.03 8.73
N PHE A 42 10.94 -7.79 9.43
CA PHE A 42 9.48 -7.74 9.25
C PHE A 42 8.93 -6.31 9.41
N THR A 43 9.34 -5.61 10.47
CA THR A 43 8.87 -4.26 10.78
C THR A 43 9.27 -3.24 9.72
N ILE A 44 10.51 -3.31 9.22
CA ILE A 44 11.01 -2.41 8.16
C ILE A 44 10.22 -2.63 6.87
N ILE A 45 10.05 -3.88 6.44
CA ILE A 45 9.33 -4.21 5.21
C ILE A 45 7.86 -3.77 5.31
N GLN A 46 7.20 -4.07 6.43
CA GLN A 46 5.82 -3.68 6.68
C GLN A 46 5.65 -2.15 6.65
N GLY A 47 6.58 -1.41 7.25
CA GLY A 47 6.58 0.06 7.24
C GLY A 47 6.69 0.66 5.84
N ILE A 48 7.57 0.11 5.00
CA ILE A 48 7.71 0.55 3.59
C ILE A 48 6.41 0.29 2.82
N ILE A 49 5.84 -0.90 2.96
CA ILE A 49 4.61 -1.28 2.26
C ILE A 49 3.44 -0.38 2.67
N TRP A 50 3.32 -0.07 3.96
CA TRP A 50 2.34 0.89 4.47
C TRP A 50 2.52 2.29 3.90
N CYS A 51 3.76 2.78 3.78
CA CYS A 51 4.04 4.07 3.15
C CYS A 51 3.51 4.11 1.70
N PHE A 52 3.79 3.07 0.91
CA PHE A 52 3.28 2.98 -0.46
C PHE A 52 1.76 2.86 -0.51
N ALA A 53 1.16 2.04 0.35
CA ALA A 53 -0.29 1.90 0.43
C ALA A 53 -0.97 3.24 0.73
N PHE A 54 -0.39 4.00 1.66
CA PHE A 54 -0.88 5.33 2.04
C PHE A 54 -0.81 6.30 0.86
N LEU A 55 0.28 6.32 0.10
CA LEU A 55 0.42 7.15 -1.10
C LEU A 55 -0.64 6.81 -2.17
N PHE A 56 -0.97 5.53 -2.36
CA PHE A 56 -2.02 5.12 -3.29
C PHE A 56 -3.41 5.57 -2.84
N ILE A 57 -3.72 5.45 -1.55
CA ILE A 57 -4.99 5.89 -0.97
C ILE A 57 -5.11 7.41 -1.03
N LEU A 58 -4.05 8.14 -0.66
CA LEU A 58 -3.99 9.60 -0.72
C LEU A 58 -4.20 10.09 -2.17
N SER A 59 -3.56 9.46 -3.15
CA SER A 59 -3.76 9.80 -4.57
C SER A 59 -5.19 9.54 -5.04
N ALA A 60 -5.86 8.51 -4.51
CA ALA A 60 -7.26 8.24 -4.83
C ALA A 60 -8.21 9.25 -4.15
N ALA A 61 -7.88 9.69 -2.94
CA ALA A 61 -8.61 10.73 -2.22
C ALA A 61 -8.46 12.10 -2.90
N ASP A 62 -7.25 12.48 -3.31
CA ASP A 62 -6.94 13.73 -4.03
C ASP A 62 -7.74 13.81 -5.35
N LYS A 63 -7.80 12.71 -6.11
CA LYS A 63 -8.64 12.61 -7.32
C LYS A 63 -10.13 12.72 -7.04
N ARG A 64 -10.62 12.22 -5.89
CA ARG A 64 -12.02 12.41 -5.48
C ARG A 64 -12.29 13.89 -5.27
N HIS A 65 -11.42 14.53 -4.50
CA HIS A 65 -11.58 15.91 -4.08
C HIS A 65 -11.56 16.84 -5.30
N SER A 66 -10.62 16.65 -6.23
CA SER A 66 -10.55 17.42 -7.47
C SER A 66 -11.74 17.26 -8.41
N ARG A 67 -12.55 16.19 -8.28
CA ARG A 67 -13.77 15.98 -9.09
C ARG A 67 -15.02 16.58 -8.44
N THR A 68 -14.95 16.89 -7.14
CA THR A 68 -16.07 17.43 -6.35
C THR A 68 -15.97 18.94 -6.16
N LYS A 69 -14.88 19.55 -6.65
CA LYS A 69 -14.59 20.98 -6.62
C LYS A 69 -14.65 21.52 -8.03
#